data_AF-A0A9D1LEP3-F1
#
_entry.id   AF-A0A9D1LEP3-F1
#
_cell.length_a   1.000
_cell.length_b   1.000
_cell.length_c   1.000
_cell.angle_alpha   90.00
_cell.angle_beta   90.00
_cell.angle_gamma   90.00
#
_symmetry.space_group_name_H-M   'P 1'
#
loop_
_entity.id
_entity.type
_entity.pdbx_description
1 polymer ?
#
loop_
_entity_poly.entity_id
_entity_poly.type
_entity_poly.pdbx_seq_one_letter_code
_entity_poly.pdbx_strand_id
1 'polypeptide(L)'
;MSEEKRINKQHPKFAEYLSKCESLALEYAEKVDAAESQYPNWRGLDHPASHEISEITKEFNKKLKALQTEYNFLFVRENERKF
;
A
#
# COMPACT_ATOMS: atom_id res chain seq x y z
N MET A 1 21.59 10.96 -5.21
CA MET A 1 21.41 10.72 -3.77
C MET A 1 19.93 10.88 -3.48
N SER A 2 19.18 9.78 -3.31
CA SER A 2 17.75 9.83 -3.01
C SER A 2 17.60 10.24 -1.55
N GLU A 3 16.96 11.38 -1.29
CA GLU A 3 16.68 11.85 0.07
C GLU A 3 15.75 10.85 0.77
N GLU A 4 16.28 10.10 1.74
CA GLU A 4 15.50 9.14 2.52
C GLU A 4 14.44 9.89 3.34
N LYS A 5 13.17 9.76 2.91
CA LYS A 5 12.03 10.28 3.66
C LYS A 5 11.75 9.36 4.85
N ARG A 6 11.85 9.89 6.07
CA ARG A 6 11.50 9.16 7.29
C ARG A 6 10.06 9.47 7.67
N ILE A 7 9.30 8.44 8.05
CA ILE A 7 7.94 8.63 8.56
C ILE A 7 7.97 9.04 10.04
N ASN A 8 7.29 10.12 10.39
CA ASN A 8 7.16 10.60 11.74
C ASN A 8 6.16 9.73 12.53
N LYS A 9 6.68 8.70 13.19
CA LYS A 9 5.89 7.75 13.99
C LYS A 9 5.28 8.38 15.26
N GLN A 10 5.74 9.55 15.67
CA GLN A 10 5.27 10.24 16.88
C GLN A 10 4.09 11.19 16.60
N HIS A 11 3.77 11.43 15.33
CA HIS A 11 2.64 12.29 14.98
C HIS A 11 1.31 11.61 15.39
N PRO A 12 0.34 12.32 15.99
CA PRO A 12 -0.92 11.71 16.44
C PRO A 12 -1.71 11.04 15.30
N LYS A 13 -1.58 11.57 14.08
CA LYS A 13 -2.17 10.98 12.86
C LYS A 13 -1.41 9.77 12.29
N PHE A 14 -0.25 9.39 12.86
CA PHE A 14 0.49 8.22 12.39
C PHE A 14 -0.28 6.92 12.64
N ALA A 15 -0.93 6.80 13.81
CA ALA A 15 -1.78 5.65 14.11
C ALA A 15 -2.97 5.53 13.14
N GLU A 16 -3.58 6.66 12.79
CA GLU A 16 -4.65 6.71 11.79
C GLU A 16 -4.16 6.31 10.39
N TYR A 17 -3.00 6.84 9.96
CA TYR A 17 -2.37 6.45 8.69
C TYR A 17 -2.07 4.94 8.63
N LEU A 18 -1.53 4.38 9.72
CA LEU A 18 -1.18 2.97 9.80
C LEU A 18 -2.44 2.10 9.75
N SER A 19 -3.47 2.46 10.52
CA SER A 19 -4.77 1.76 10.49
C SER A 19 -5.43 1.82 9.11
N LYS A 20 -5.36 2.96 8.41
CA LYS A 20 -5.83 3.06 7.01
C LYS A 20 -5.01 2.21 6.05
N CYS A 21 -3.69 2.16 6.21
CA CYS A 21 -2.82 1.28 5.41
C CYS A 21 -3.17 -0.20 5.61
N GLU A 22 -3.32 -0.64 6.86
CA GLU A 22 -3.67 -2.01 7.21
C GLU A 22 -5.06 -2.39 6.70
N SER A 23 -6.04 -1.49 6.86
CA SER A 23 -7.40 -1.73 6.34
C SER A 23 -7.40 -1.85 4.82
N LEU A 24 -6.62 -1.02 4.12
CA LEU A 24 -6.45 -1.13 2.67
C LEU A 24 -5.75 -2.45 2.31
N ALA A 25 -4.72 -2.86 3.04
CA ALA A 25 -4.03 -4.11 2.77
C ALA A 25 -4.95 -5.32 2.95
N LEU A 26 -5.76 -5.35 4.01
CA LEU A 26 -6.75 -6.40 4.25
C LEU A 26 -7.81 -6.44 3.15
N GLU A 27 -8.42 -5.30 2.80
CA GLU A 27 -9.44 -5.24 1.74
C GLU A 27 -8.93 -5.82 0.42
N TYR A 28 -7.69 -5.49 0.04
CA TYR A 28 -7.12 -5.98 -1.22
C TYR A 28 -6.57 -7.39 -1.12
N ALA A 29 -6.12 -7.84 0.06
CA ALA A 29 -5.77 -9.23 0.28
C ALA A 29 -6.99 -10.14 0.11
N GLU A 30 -8.16 -9.75 0.65
CA GLU A 30 -9.40 -10.51 0.46
C GLU A 30 -9.84 -10.55 -1.01
N LYS A 31 -9.66 -9.45 -1.76
CA LYS A 31 -9.95 -9.43 -3.21
C LYS A 31 -9.02 -10.35 -4.00
N VAL A 32 -7.74 -10.38 -3.65
CA VAL A 32 -6.76 -11.28 -4.28
C VAL A 32 -7.11 -12.73 -3.95
N ASP A 33 -7.36 -13.06 -2.67
CA ASP A 33 -7.75 -14.41 -2.25
C ASP A 33 -9.02 -14.89 -2.96
N ALA A 34 -10.04 -14.02 -3.07
CA ALA A 34 -11.27 -14.31 -3.81
C ALA A 34 -11.02 -14.55 -5.31
N ALA A 35 -10.09 -13.80 -5.93
CA ALA A 35 -9.69 -14.02 -7.32
C ALA A 35 -8.89 -15.33 -7.47
N GLU A 36 -7.93 -15.59 -6.59
CA GLU A 36 -7.15 -16.83 -6.56
C GLU A 36 -8.03 -18.08 -6.37
N SER A 37 -9.04 -17.99 -5.51
CA SER A 37 -9.97 -19.09 -5.26
C SER A 37 -10.82 -19.44 -6.50
N GLN A 38 -11.01 -18.52 -7.44
CA GLN A 38 -11.65 -18.82 -8.73
C GLN A 38 -10.73 -19.61 -9.67
N TYR A 39 -9.43 -19.58 -9.42
CA TYR A 39 -8.41 -20.21 -10.24
C TYR A 39 -7.53 -21.16 -9.43
N PRO A 40 -8.06 -22.30 -8.95
CA PRO A 40 -7.33 -23.25 -8.10
C PRO A 40 -6.11 -23.90 -8.77
N ASN A 41 -6.00 -23.80 -10.10
CA ASN A 41 -4.84 -24.26 -10.87
C ASN A 41 -3.81 -23.16 -11.15
N TRP A 42 -4.06 -21.93 -10.69
CA TRP A 42 -3.14 -20.82 -10.86
C TRP A 42 -1.91 -21.02 -9.98
N ARG A 43 -0.72 -21.01 -10.60
CA ARG A 43 0.58 -21.13 -9.90
C ARG A 43 1.53 -19.99 -10.28
N GLY A 44 0.97 -18.81 -10.57
CA GLY A 44 1.76 -17.65 -11.01
C GLY A 44 2.33 -17.77 -12.43
N LEU A 45 1.79 -18.65 -13.27
CA LEU A 45 2.11 -18.74 -14.70
C LEU A 45 1.14 -17.90 -15.54
N ASP A 46 1.48 -17.66 -16.81
CA ASP A 46 0.70 -16.90 -17.80
C ASP A 46 -0.74 -17.47 -17.89
N HIS A 47 -1.64 -16.91 -17.08
CA HIS A 47 -2.99 -17.38 -16.85
C HIS A 47 -3.91 -16.16 -16.84
N PRO A 48 -5.17 -16.26 -17.30
CA PRO A 48 -6.12 -15.14 -17.24
C PRO A 48 -6.27 -14.54 -15.83
N ALA A 49 -6.08 -15.35 -14.79
CA ALA A 49 -6.01 -14.92 -13.38
C ALA A 49 -4.93 -13.85 -13.12
N SER A 50 -3.80 -13.92 -13.81
CA SER A 50 -2.71 -12.93 -13.69
C SER A 50 -3.16 -11.54 -14.13
N HIS A 51 -4.10 -11.44 -15.09
CA HIS A 51 -4.63 -10.14 -15.50
C HIS A 51 -5.51 -9.54 -14.40
N GLU A 52 -6.46 -10.32 -13.88
CA GLU A 52 -7.38 -9.87 -12.82
C GLU A 52 -6.61 -9.48 -11.54
N ILE A 53 -5.67 -10.31 -11.11
CA ILE A 53 -4.85 -10.03 -9.92
C ILE A 53 -3.90 -8.84 -10.16
N SER A 54 -3.41 -8.66 -11.38
CA SER A 54 -2.65 -7.47 -11.77
C SER A 54 -3.49 -6.20 -11.67
N GLU A 55 -4.74 -6.22 -12.11
CA GLU A 55 -5.66 -5.07 -11.98
C GLU A 55 -5.95 -4.74 -10.52
N ILE A 56 -6.25 -5.74 -9.69
CA ILE A 56 -6.44 -5.58 -8.24
C ILE A 56 -5.19 -4.96 -7.60
N THR A 57 -4.00 -5.46 -7.96
CA THR A 57 -2.72 -4.95 -7.45
C THR A 57 -2.44 -3.52 -7.91
N LYS A 58 -2.77 -3.17 -9.16
CA LYS A 58 -2.63 -1.78 -9.66
C LYS A 58 -3.54 -0.83 -8.89
N GLU A 59 -4.78 -1.24 -8.63
CA GLU A 59 -5.73 -0.43 -7.87
C GLU A 59 -5.27 -0.25 -6.42
N PHE A 60 -4.80 -1.31 -5.76
CA PHE A 60 -4.19 -1.25 -4.43
C PHE A 60 -3.06 -0.22 -4.40
N ASN A 61 -2.10 -0.32 -5.33
CA ASN A 61 -0.97 0.61 -5.41
C ASN A 61 -1.41 2.05 -5.65
N LYS A 62 -2.45 2.27 -6.47
CA LYS A 62 -3.01 3.60 -6.72
C LYS A 62 -3.62 4.20 -5.44
N LYS A 63 -4.42 3.42 -4.71
CA LYS A 63 -5.01 3.85 -3.43
C LYS A 63 -3.95 4.07 -2.36
N LEU A 64 -2.96 3.18 -2.26
CA LEU A 64 -1.84 3.32 -1.32
C LEU A 64 -1.04 4.59 -1.59
N LYS A 65 -0.76 4.91 -2.86
CA LYS A 65 -0.07 6.14 -3.25
C LYS A 65 -0.90 7.40 -2.94
N ALA A 66 -2.22 7.34 -3.14
CA ALA A 66 -3.11 8.43 -2.74
C ALA A 66 -3.08 8.63 -1.22
N LEU A 67 -3.10 7.55 -0.44
CA LEU A 67 -2.97 7.59 1.02
C LEU A 67 -1.62 8.18 1.46
N GLN A 68 -0.52 7.73 0.86
CA GLN A 68 0.81 8.30 1.12
C GLN A 68 0.90 9.79 0.78
N THR A 69 0.16 10.24 -0.26
CA THR A 69 0.08 11.64 -0.64
C THR A 69 -0.75 12.45 0.37
N GLU A 70 -1.90 11.94 0.81
CA GLU A 70 -2.75 12.54 1.85
C GLU A 70 -1.95 12.74 3.14
N TYR A 71 -1.16 11.74 3.51
CA TYR A 71 -0.30 11.76 4.70
C TYR A 71 1.14 12.17 4.39
N ASN A 72 1.42 12.84 3.27
CA ASN A 72 2.79 13.24 2.92
C ASN A 72 3.43 14.14 3.99
N PHE A 73 2.63 14.86 4.78
CA PHE A 73 3.09 15.64 5.93
C PHE A 73 3.70 14.78 7.06
N LEU A 74 3.41 13.48 7.11
CA LEU A 74 4.08 12.54 8.03
C LEU A 74 5.49 12.19 7.56
N PHE A 75 5.81 12.37 6.29
CA PHE A 75 7.10 12.03 5.71
C PHE A 75 8.02 13.24 5.79
N VAL A 76 8.76 13.32 6.90
CA VAL A 76 9.73 14.39 7.15
C VAL A 76 11.05 14.08 6.46
N ARG A 77 11.72 15.11 5.95
CA ARG A 77 13.12 14.98 5.52
C ARG A 77 14.01 14.87 6.75
N GLU A 78 14.96 13.95 6.73
CA GLU A 78 15.88 13.72 7.84
C GLU A 78 16.71 14.98 8.23
N ASN A 79 16.72 16.01 7.38
CA ASN A 79 17.47 17.26 7.57
C ASN A 79 16.74 18.38 8.34
N GLU A 80 15.50 18.18 8.82
CA GLU A 80 14.76 19.21 9.59
C GLU A 80 14.88 19.06 11.13
N ARG A 81 15.97 18.46 11.62
CA ARG A 81 16.43 18.75 12.99
C ARG A 81 17.14 20.10 13.01
N LYS A 82 16.38 21.19 13.05
CA LYS A 82 16.87 22.42 13.70
C LYS A 82 16.33 22.44 15.11
N PHE A 83 17.20 22.23 16.10
CA PHE A 83 17.56 23.21 17.14
C PHE A 83 18.56 22.55 18.09
#